data_AF-A0A1Q6EPN2-F1
#
_entry.id   AF-A0A1Q6EPN2-F1
#
_cell.length_a   1.000
_cell.length_b   1.000
_cell.length_c   1.000
_cell.angle_alpha   90.00
_cell.angle_beta   90.00
_cell.angle_gamma   90.00
#
_symmetry.space_group_name_H-M   'P 1'
#
loop_
_entity.id
_entity.type
_entity.pdbx_description
1 polymer ?
#
loop_
_entity_poly.entity_id
_entity_poly.type
_entity_poly.pdbx_seq_one_letter_code
_entity_poly.pdbx_strand_id
1 'polypeptide(L)' 'MSRKIINVVGAAIIKDGEVLCARRGEGKSLAGYWEFPGGKIELHESASLHR' A
#
# COMPACT_ATOMS: atom_id res chain seq x y z
N MET A 1 24.46 -10.44 8.01
CA MET A 1 22.99 -10.48 7.82
C MET A 1 22.65 -9.63 6.61
N SER A 2 22.13 -10.22 5.54
CA SER A 2 21.68 -9.43 4.38
C SER A 2 20.37 -8.71 4.71
N ARG A 3 20.22 -7.46 4.24
CA ARG A 3 19.01 -6.66 4.46
C ARG A 3 17.90 -7.18 3.54
N LYS A 4 16.76 -7.57 4.10
CA LYS A 4 15.58 -7.96 3.31
C LYS A 4 14.93 -6.72 2.70
N ILE A 5 14.89 -6.65 1.38
CA ILE A 5 14.15 -5.63 0.63
C ILE A 5 12.77 -6.20 0.30
N ILE A 6 11.71 -5.44 0.56
CA ILE A 6 10.33 -5.80 0.22
C ILE A 6 9.78 -4.66 -0.64
N ASN A 7 9.39 -4.98 -1.88
CA ASN A 7 8.77 -4.01 -2.78
C ASN A 7 7.27 -3.93 -2.47
N VAL A 8 6.75 -2.71 -2.40
CA VAL A 8 5.33 -2.43 -2.12
C VAL A 8 4.82 -1.33 -3.05
N VAL A 9 3.51 -1.34 -3.29
CA VAL A 9 2.78 -0.28 -4.00
C VAL A 9 1.71 0.31 -3.10
N GLY A 10 1.41 1.60 -3.30
CA GLY A 10 0.29 2.31 -2.69
C GLY A 10 -0.49 3.08 -3.75
N ALA A 11 -1.80 3.15 -3.60
CA ALA A 11 -2.70 3.80 -4.53
C ALA A 11 -3.30 5.07 -3.91
N ALA A 12 -3.05 6.22 -4.54
CA ALA A 12 -3.75 7.47 -4.25
C ALA A 12 -5.01 7.54 -5.11
N ILE A 13 -6.15 7.19 -4.52
CA ILE A 13 -7.44 7.16 -5.21
C ILE A 13 -8.19 8.44 -4.87
N ILE A 14 -8.53 9.22 -5.90
CA ILE A 14 -9.20 10.51 -5.79
C ILE A 14 -10.60 10.41 -6.39
N LYS A 15 -11.61 10.86 -5.65
CA LYS A 15 -12.97 10.97 -6.13
C LYS A 15 -13.62 12.21 -5.54
N ASP A 16 -14.26 13.02 -6.37
CA ASP A 16 -14.97 14.24 -5.95
C ASP A 16 -14.11 15.22 -5.11
N GLY A 17 -12.80 15.27 -5.40
CA GLY A 17 -11.83 16.11 -4.68
C GLY A 17 -11.34 15.52 -3.34
N GLU A 18 -11.85 14.35 -2.95
CA GLU A 18 -11.45 13.64 -1.73
C GLU A 18 -10.50 12.48 -2.03
N VAL A 19 -9.71 12.10 -1.03
CA VAL A 19 -8.70 11.03 -1.12
C VAL A 19 -9.13 9.84 -0.26
N LEU A 20 -9.11 8.63 -0.82
CA LEU A 20 -9.41 7.43 -0.06
C LEU A 20 -8.26 7.08 0.90
N CYS A 21 -8.54 7.11 2.20
CA CYS A 21 -7.65 6.66 3.26
C CYS A 21 -8.20 5.39 3.91
N ALA A 22 -7.34 4.40 4.14
CA ALA A 22 -7.67 3.18 4.89
C ALA A 22 -7.15 3.28 6.31
N ARG A 23 -7.93 2.82 7.30
CA ARG A 23 -7.47 2.72 8.69
C ARG A 23 -6.87 1.34 8.93
N ARG A 24 -5.67 1.29 9.50
CA ARG A 24 -4.98 0.04 9.79
C ARG A 24 -5.70 -0.77 10.86
N GLY A 25 -5.96 -2.04 10.56
CA GLY A 25 -6.62 -2.98 11.46
C GLY A 25 -5.80 -3.26 12.73
N GLU A 26 -6.51 -3.75 13.75
CA GLU A 26 -5.92 -4.14 15.03
C GLU A 26 -4.89 -5.27 14.89
N GLY A 27 -3.91 -5.31 15.79
CA GLY A 27 -2.86 -6.34 15.79
C GLY A 27 -1.76 -6.17 14.73
N LYS A 28 -1.83 -5.13 13.88
CA LYS A 28 -0.73 -4.76 12.98
C LYS A 28 0.12 -3.62 13.57
N SER A 29 1.35 -3.49 13.10
CA SER A 29 2.15 -2.29 13.36
C SER A 29 1.37 -1.05 12.92
N LEU A 30 1.44 0.04 13.68
CA LEU A 30 0.70 1.28 13.42
C LEU A 30 -0.84 1.08 13.35
N ALA A 31 -1.39 0.17 14.17
CA ALA A 31 -2.84 0.02 14.27
C ALA A 31 -3.54 1.36 14.60
N GLY A 32 -4.69 1.60 13.97
CA GLY A 32 -5.48 2.83 14.16
C GLY A 32 -5.00 4.04 13.35
N TYR A 33 -3.79 4.02 12.77
CA TYR A 33 -3.33 5.07 11.86
C TYR A 33 -3.92 4.91 10.45
N TRP A 34 -3.83 5.99 9.67
CA TRP A 34 -4.28 6.04 8.28
C TRP A 34 -3.16 5.66 7.30
N GLU A 35 -3.53 5.03 6.19
CA GLU A 35 -2.65 4.67 5.08
C GLU A 35 -3.34 4.80 3.73
N PHE A 36 -2.55 4.85 2.66
CA PHE A 36 -3.06 4.58 1.32
C PHE A 36 -3.30 3.08 1.14
N PRO A 37 -4.39 2.68 0.45
CA PRO A 37 -4.58 1.28 0.08
C PRO A 37 -3.42 0.82 -0.80
N GLY A 38 -3.01 -0.45 -0.68
CA GLY A 38 -1.84 -0.97 -1.37
C GLY A 38 -1.50 -2.40 -1.00
N GLY A 39 -0.30 -2.84 -1.40
CA GLY A 39 0.12 -4.23 -1.22
C GLY A 39 1.60 -4.45 -1.49
N LYS A 40 2.08 -5.65 -1.13
CA LYS A 40 3.39 -6.12 -1.56
C LYS A 40 3.31 -6.51 -3.03
N ILE A 41 4.43 -6.35 -3.73
CA ILE A 41 4.58 -6.90 -5.07
C ILE A 41 5.00 -8.35 -4.91
N GLU A 42 4.18 -9.28 -5.39
CA GLU A 42 4.46 -10.70 -5.40
C GLU A 42 5.34 -11.08 -6.60
N LEU A 43 5.84 -12.32 -6.56
CA LEU A 43 6.69 -12.82 -7.63
C LEU A 43 5.92 -12.80 -8.96
N HIS A 44 6.53 -12.21 -10.00
CA HIS A 44 5.96 -12.01 -11.33
C HIS A 44 4.93 -10.88 -11.47
N GLU A 45 4.69 -10.10 -10.42
CA GLU A 45 3.91 -8.86 -10.52
C GLU A 45 4.79 -7.66 -10.93
N SER A 46 4.19 -6.68 -11.60
CA SER A 46 4.82 -5.41 -11.96
C SER A 46 4.19 -4.25 -11.20
N ALA A 47 5.00 -3.29 -10.77
CA ALA A 47 4.50 -2.04 -10.20
C ALA A 47 3.89 -1.10 -11.25
N SER A 48 4.15 -1.35 -12.53
CA SER A 48 3.77 -0.45 -13.62
C SER A 48 2.30 -0.65 -13.99
N LEU A 49 1.58 0.46 -14.16
CA LEU A 49 0.31 0.42 -14.90
C LEU A 49 0.61 0.11 -16.37
N HIS A 50 0.09 -1.01 -16.87
CA HIS A 50 -0.04 -1.22 -18.31
C HIS A 50 -1.18 -0.31 -18.80
N ARG A 51 -0.86 0.56 -19.76
CA ARG A 51 -1.84 1.44 -20.42
C ARG A 51 -2.58 0.71 -21.53
#